data_AF-A0A4P7WF63-F1
#
_entry.id   AF-A0A4P7WF63-F1
#
_cell.length_a   1.000
_cell.length_b   1.000
_cell.length_c   1.000
_cell.angle_alpha   90.00
_cell.angle_beta   90.00
_cell.angle_gamma   90.00
#
_symmetry.space_group_name_H-M   'P 1'
#
loop_
_entity.id
_entity.type
_entity.pdbx_description
1 polymer ?
#
loop_
_entity_poly.entity_id
_entity_poly.type
_entity_poly.pdbx_seq_one_letter_code
_entity_poly.pdbx_strand_id
1 'polypeptide(L)'
;MNVADEVRKLTQKHFGEFLDTYSLSNDDFLFDREDIFYFLNDYLEKLNVDMTTFHWDSYFPKEHLLPNFLIPKRFRSPEPEPLTVKMLIKSAEAGRWLY
;
A
#
# COMPACT_ATOMS: atom_id res chain seq x y z
N MET A 1 -3.69 1.58 -24.01
CA MET A 1 -4.30 1.83 -22.70
C MET A 1 -3.22 2.41 -21.81
N ASN A 2 -3.47 3.51 -21.12
CA ASN A 2 -2.49 4.12 -20.24
C ASN A 2 -2.62 3.46 -18.86
N VAL A 3 -1.65 2.62 -18.50
CA VAL A 3 -1.64 1.85 -17.24
C VAL A 3 -1.82 2.78 -16.04
N ALA A 4 -1.21 3.97 -16.07
CA ALA A 4 -1.35 4.95 -15.00
C ALA A 4 -2.80 5.41 -14.79
N ASP A 5 -3.57 5.58 -15.87
CA ASP A 5 -4.97 6.00 -15.79
C ASP A 5 -5.86 4.88 -15.25
N GLU A 6 -5.52 3.61 -15.52
CA GLU A 6 -6.21 2.46 -14.94
C GLU A 6 -5.94 2.33 -13.44
N VAL A 7 -4.69 2.51 -13.00
CA VAL A 7 -4.35 2.54 -11.58
C VAL A 7 -5.14 3.64 -10.87
N ARG A 8 -5.11 4.88 -11.40
CA ARG A 8 -5.86 6.01 -10.82
C ARG A 8 -7.35 5.74 -10.75
N LYS A 9 -7.94 5.20 -11.82
CA LYS A 9 -9.36 4.84 -11.85
C LYS A 9 -9.69 3.78 -10.81
N LEU A 10 -8.81 2.80 -10.62
CA LEU A 10 -8.99 1.75 -9.62
C LEU A 10 -8.86 2.29 -8.20
N THR A 11 -7.86 3.12 -7.93
CA THR A 11 -7.70 3.84 -6.65
C THR A 11 -8.93 4.69 -6.37
N GLN A 12 -9.43 5.43 -7.36
CA GLN A 12 -10.62 6.26 -7.21
C GLN A 12 -11.87 5.44 -6.90
N LYS A 13 -12.01 4.25 -7.50
CA LYS A 13 -13.12 3.33 -7.22
C LYS A 13 -13.14 2.88 -5.75
N HIS A 14 -11.98 2.56 -5.19
CA HIS A 14 -11.89 1.99 -3.84
C HIS A 14 -11.85 3.06 -2.74
N PHE A 15 -11.22 4.20 -3.00
CA PHE A 15 -10.90 5.17 -1.96
C PHE A 15 -11.48 6.57 -2.23
N GLY A 16 -11.78 6.93 -3.48
CA GLY A 16 -12.12 8.30 -3.90
C GLY A 16 -10.96 9.06 -4.52
N GLU A 17 -11.10 10.36 -4.74
CA GLU A 17 -10.06 11.15 -5.43
C GLU A 17 -8.86 11.45 -4.53
N PHE A 18 -7.68 10.99 -4.93
CA PHE A 18 -6.40 11.25 -4.25
C PHE A 18 -5.32 11.69 -5.22
N LEU A 19 -4.35 12.46 -4.70
CA LEU A 19 -3.12 12.77 -5.42
C LEU A 19 -2.22 11.53 -5.49
N ASP A 20 -1.46 11.38 -6.57
CA ASP A 20 -0.61 10.20 -6.78
C ASP A 20 0.45 9.98 -5.68
N THR A 21 0.83 11.04 -4.96
CA THR A 21 1.81 11.02 -3.87
C THR A 21 1.21 10.70 -2.51
N TYR A 22 -0.13 10.63 -2.42
CA TYR A 22 -0.80 10.30 -1.17
C TYR A 22 -0.52 8.85 -0.78
N SER A 23 -0.24 8.64 0.51
CA SER A 23 0.00 7.32 1.08
C SER A 23 -1.33 6.68 1.48
N LEU A 24 -1.59 5.49 0.97
CA LEU A 24 -2.74 4.66 1.34
C LEU A 24 -2.52 3.92 2.67
N SER A 25 -1.33 4.01 3.27
CA SER A 25 -0.96 3.29 4.50
C SER A 25 -0.55 4.20 5.69
N ASN A 26 -0.69 5.52 5.58
CA ASN A 26 -0.17 6.46 6.58
C ASN A 26 -0.96 6.48 7.91
N ASP A 27 -0.29 6.97 8.95
CA ASP A 27 -0.66 6.99 10.38
C ASP A 27 -2.04 7.60 10.75
N ASP A 28 -2.73 8.26 9.82
CA ASP A 28 -4.11 8.73 10.05
C ASP A 28 -5.16 7.62 9.76
N PHE A 29 -4.73 6.41 9.37
CA PHE A 29 -5.56 5.20 9.20
C PHE A 29 -6.91 5.48 8.53
N LEU A 30 -6.90 6.16 7.39
CA LEU A 30 -8.15 6.43 6.65
C LEU A 30 -8.81 5.15 6.13
N PHE A 31 -8.03 4.08 5.94
CA PHE A 31 -8.46 2.80 5.39
C PHE A 31 -7.88 1.66 6.22
N ASP A 32 -8.72 0.67 6.52
CA ASP A 32 -8.30 -0.51 7.25
C ASP A 32 -7.48 -1.46 6.35
N ARG A 33 -6.70 -2.37 6.97
CA ARG A 33 -5.87 -3.34 6.23
C ARG A 33 -6.70 -4.15 5.24
N GLU A 34 -7.93 -4.49 5.62
CA GLU A 34 -8.89 -5.22 4.82
C GLU A 34 -9.27 -4.48 3.54
N ASP A 35 -9.52 -3.17 3.59
CA ASP A 35 -9.84 -2.35 2.42
C ASP A 35 -8.68 -2.34 1.42
N ILE A 36 -7.45 -2.18 1.95
CA ILE A 36 -6.24 -2.23 1.14
C ILE A 36 -6.03 -3.62 0.54
N PHE A 37 -6.35 -4.68 1.27
CA PHE A 37 -6.26 -6.06 0.78
C PHE A 37 -7.20 -6.28 -0.41
N TYR A 38 -8.47 -5.88 -0.29
CA TYR A 38 -9.43 -5.98 -1.40
C TYR A 38 -8.99 -5.16 -2.61
N PHE A 39 -8.47 -3.95 -2.39
CA PHE A 39 -7.93 -3.12 -3.46
C PHE A 39 -6.74 -3.79 -4.17
N LEU A 40 -5.75 -4.30 -3.42
CA LEU A 40 -4.56 -4.93 -4.01
C LEU A 40 -4.90 -6.21 -4.78
N ASN A 41 -5.90 -6.97 -4.34
CA ASN A 41 -6.39 -8.12 -5.09
C ASN A 41 -7.04 -7.70 -6.43
N ASP A 42 -7.87 -6.66 -6.41
CA ASP A 42 -8.44 -6.07 -7.62
C ASP A 42 -7.35 -5.54 -8.57
N TYR A 43 -6.28 -4.97 -8.01
CA TYR A 43 -5.14 -4.40 -8.73
C TYR A 43 -4.31 -5.49 -9.41
N LEU A 44 -3.91 -6.55 -8.69
CA LEU A 44 -3.08 -7.61 -9.26
C LEU A 44 -3.84 -8.42 -10.32
N GLU A 45 -5.14 -8.66 -10.14
CA GLU A 45 -5.97 -9.38 -11.12
C GLU A 45 -6.19 -8.59 -12.40
N LYS A 46 -6.48 -7.28 -12.29
CA LYS A 46 -6.78 -6.45 -13.47
C LYS A 46 -5.56 -6.03 -14.26
N LEU A 47 -4.45 -5.78 -13.58
CA LEU A 47 -3.24 -5.24 -14.18
C LEU A 47 -2.13 -6.29 -14.35
N ASN A 48 -2.39 -7.54 -13.92
CA ASN A 48 -1.48 -8.66 -14.02
C ASN A 48 -0.09 -8.35 -13.41
N VAL A 49 -0.10 -7.80 -12.20
CA VAL A 49 1.11 -7.40 -11.48
C VAL A 49 1.55 -8.50 -10.53
N ASP A 50 2.80 -8.95 -10.69
CA ASP A 50 3.42 -9.88 -9.74
C ASP A 50 3.71 -9.18 -8.40
N MET A 51 2.94 -9.54 -7.37
CA MET A 51 3.06 -9.00 -6.01
C MET A 51 3.81 -9.95 -5.05
N THR A 52 4.53 -10.95 -5.56
CA THR A 52 5.23 -11.95 -4.71
C THR A 52 6.27 -11.35 -3.77
N THR A 53 6.86 -10.22 -4.12
CA THR A 53 7.83 -9.48 -3.29
C THR A 53 7.18 -8.39 -2.44
N PHE A 54 5.85 -8.26 -2.45
CA PHE A 54 5.15 -7.29 -1.62
C PHE A 54 5.12 -7.73 -0.15
N HIS A 55 5.67 -6.92 0.73
CA HIS A 55 5.72 -7.18 2.16
C HIS A 55 4.72 -6.31 2.92
N TRP A 56 3.61 -6.91 3.36
CA TRP A 56 2.57 -6.22 4.13
C TRP A 56 3.09 -5.51 5.37
N ASP A 57 4.03 -6.13 6.09
CA ASP A 57 4.57 -5.60 7.34
C ASP A 57 5.43 -4.33 7.13
N SER A 58 5.85 -4.03 5.89
CA SER A 58 6.55 -2.78 5.56
C SER A 58 5.61 -1.58 5.54
N TYR A 59 4.36 -1.76 5.10
CA TYR A 59 3.37 -0.69 4.96
C TYR A 59 2.39 -0.64 6.12
N PHE A 60 2.06 -1.81 6.67
CA PHE A 60 1.12 -1.99 7.76
C PHE A 60 1.85 -2.78 8.85
N PRO A 61 2.73 -2.15 9.63
CA PRO A 61 3.40 -2.83 10.73
C PRO A 61 2.36 -3.30 11.74
N LYS A 62 2.61 -4.45 12.37
CA LYS A 62 1.73 -4.95 13.44
C LYS A 62 1.70 -3.96 14.59
N GLU A 63 0.49 -3.66 15.06
CA GLU A 63 0.31 -2.90 16.29
C GLU A 63 0.85 -3.72 17.47
N HIS A 64 1.64 -3.06 18.31
CA HIS A 64 2.04 -3.63 19.58
C HIS A 64 1.02 -3.26 20.64
N LEU A 65 0.73 -4.18 21.57
CA LEU A 65 -0.11 -3.90 22.73
C LEU A 65 0.45 -2.79 23.64
N LEU A 66 1.73 -2.43 23.47
CA LEU A 66 2.43 -1.43 24.25
C LEU A 66 2.87 -0.27 23.33
N PRO A 67 2.78 0.99 23.79
CA PRO A 67 3.40 2.12 23.08
C PRO A 67 4.88 1.87 22.78
N ASN A 68 5.34 2.27 21.58
CA ASN A 68 6.72 2.03 21.12
C ASN A 68 7.81 2.50 22.10
N PHE A 69 7.56 3.53 22.91
CA PHE A 69 8.53 4.02 23.90
C PHE A 69 8.77 3.03 25.06
N LEU A 70 7.85 2.10 25.32
CA LEU A 70 7.99 1.02 26.31
C LEU A 70 8.70 -0.23 25.76
N ILE A 71 8.85 -0.33 24.45
CA ILE A 71 9.40 -1.51 23.77
C ILE A 71 10.90 -1.32 23.54
N PRO A 72 11.76 -2.30 23.90
CA PRO A 72 13.19 -2.27 23.58
C PRO A 72 13.39 -2.10 22.07
N LYS A 73 14.36 -1.27 21.63
CA LYS A 73 14.54 -0.91 20.20
C LYS A 73 14.53 -2.10 19.24
N ARG A 74 15.13 -3.23 19.63
CA ARG A 74 15.17 -4.48 18.83
C ARG A 74 13.81 -5.15 18.58
N PHE A 75 12.77 -4.74 19.29
CA PHE A 75 11.42 -5.28 19.21
C PHE A 75 10.39 -4.25 18.75
N ARG A 76 10.81 -3.01 18.48
CA ARG A 76 9.90 -1.98 17.94
C ARG A 76 9.55 -2.34 16.50
N SER A 77 8.29 -2.11 16.12
CA SER A 77 7.95 -2.11 14.69
C SER A 77 8.75 -1.00 14.00
N PRO A 78 9.23 -1.24 12.78
CA PRO A 78 9.75 -0.15 11.96
C PRO A 78 8.64 0.88 11.72
N GLU A 79 9.03 2.11 11.41
CA GLU A 79 8.07 3.11 10.92
C GLU A 79 7.49 2.60 9.59
N PRO A 80 6.17 2.74 9.38
CA PRO A 80 5.53 2.30 8.15
C PRO A 80 6.10 3.05 6.95
N GLU A 81 6.44 2.31 5.89
CA GLU A 81 6.70 2.91 4.59
C GLU A 81 5.38 3.41 3.97
N PRO A 82 5.42 4.49 3.16
CA PRO A 82 4.23 4.99 2.51
C PRO A 82 3.86 4.13 1.29
N LEU A 83 2.65 3.58 1.25
CA LEU A 83 2.10 2.90 0.07
C LEU A 83 1.44 3.90 -0.85
N THR A 84 2.15 4.43 -1.86
CA THR A 84 1.63 5.49 -2.72
C THR A 84 1.07 5.01 -4.06
N VAL A 85 0.11 5.75 -4.62
CA VAL A 85 -0.41 5.49 -5.98
C VAL A 85 0.71 5.54 -7.03
N LYS A 86 1.71 6.41 -6.85
CA LYS A 86 2.89 6.45 -7.72
C LYS A 86 3.68 5.14 -7.71
N MET A 87 3.81 4.46 -6.56
CA MET A 87 4.45 3.14 -6.50
C MET A 87 3.61 2.10 -7.24
N LEU A 88 2.29 2.13 -7.06
CA LEU A 88 1.36 1.25 -7.78
C LEU A 88 1.40 1.46 -9.30
N ILE A 89 1.49 2.70 -9.77
CA ILE A 89 1.64 3.00 -11.21
C ILE A 89 2.93 2.38 -11.75
N LYS A 90 4.07 2.63 -11.10
CA LYS A 90 5.37 2.13 -11.55
C LYS A 90 5.45 0.60 -11.52
N SER A 91 4.89 -0.03 -10.48
CA SER A 91 4.83 -1.49 -10.37
C SER A 91 3.92 -2.09 -11.46
N ALA A 92 2.81 -1.43 -11.79
CA ALA A 92 1.92 -1.89 -12.87
C ALA A 92 2.57 -1.74 -14.25
N GLU A 93 3.27 -0.64 -14.51
CA GLU A 93 4.06 -0.44 -15.73
C GLU A 93 5.16 -1.50 -15.89
N ALA A 94 5.75 -1.95 -14.78
CA ALA A 94 6.78 -2.99 -14.76
C ALA A 94 6.22 -4.42 -14.74
N GLY A 95 4.91 -4.61 -14.50
CA GLY A 95 4.28 -5.91 -14.33
C GLY A 95 4.68 -6.66 -13.05
N ARG A 96 5.34 -6.00 -12.10
CA ARG A 96 5.75 -6.58 -10.81
C ARG A 96 5.96 -5.50 -9.76
N TRP A 97 5.87 -5.87 -8.49
CA TRP A 97 6.19 -4.99 -7.38
C TRP A 97 7.68 -4.60 -7.37
N LEU A 98 7.97 -3.30 -7.32
CA LEU A 98 9.33 -2.75 -7.43
C LEU A 98 9.95 -2.27 -6.11
N TYR A 99 9.21 -2.35 -5.00
CA TYR A 99 9.56 -1.66 -3.76
C TYR A 99 9.76 -2.62 -2.58
#